data_AF-A0A848L4E1-F1
#
_entry.id   AF-A0A848L4E1-F1
#
_cell.length_a   1.000
_cell.length_b   1.000
_cell.length_c   1.000
_cell.angle_alpha   90.00
_cell.angle_beta   90.00
_cell.angle_gamma   90.00
#
_symmetry.space_group_name_H-M   'P 1'
#
loop_
_entity.id
_entity.type
_entity.pdbx_description
1 polymer ?
#
loop_
_entity_poly.entity_id
_entity_poly.type
_entity_poly.pdbx_seq_one_letter_code
_entity_poly.pdbx_strand_id
1 'polypeptide(L)'
;MPLAACGVEDADSAVATTSAQAALIEDLCQPLDNGVTVTGLSATRLGRQYFCLDVPAGHASSYVMSGGTGDADLYVSVGAAPTTTSYNCRPYRSGNNETCNIAPQSSDQRIYIMLHGFSAYSNTTLTASY
;
A
#
# COMPACT_ATOMS: atom_id res chain seq x y z
N MET A 1 -44.11 3.83 2.77
CA MET A 1 -43.61 3.67 1.39
C MET A 1 -42.51 4.72 1.21
N PRO A 2 -41.30 4.31 0.80
CA PRO A 2 -40.06 4.82 1.37
C PRO A 2 -39.64 6.19 0.83
N LEU A 3 -39.07 6.99 1.73
CA LEU A 3 -38.45 8.29 1.45
C LEU A 3 -37.14 8.10 0.68
N ALA A 4 -36.90 9.05 -0.21
CA ALA A 4 -35.69 9.23 -1.00
C ALA A 4 -34.45 9.54 -0.14
N ALA A 5 -33.29 9.25 -0.74
CA ALA A 5 -31.94 9.36 -0.20
C ALA A 5 -31.52 10.78 0.22
N CYS A 6 -30.66 10.84 1.23
CA CYS A 6 -29.73 11.91 1.60
C CYS A 6 -28.75 11.27 2.59
N GLY A 7 -27.42 11.32 2.50
CA GLY A 7 -26.46 11.85 1.55
C GLY A 7 -25.13 11.12 1.87
N VAL A 8 -24.22 11.04 0.92
CA VAL A 8 -22.86 10.56 1.17
C VAL A 8 -22.07 11.66 1.88
N GLU A 9 -22.14 11.66 3.21
CA GLU A 9 -21.14 12.26 4.09
C GLU A 9 -19.97 11.24 4.05
N ASP A 10 -18.75 11.52 3.58
CA ASP A 10 -17.94 12.72 3.71
C ASP A 10 -16.93 12.84 2.56
N ALA A 11 -16.64 14.07 2.20
CA ALA A 11 -15.46 14.42 1.42
C ALA A 11 -14.25 14.54 2.37
N ASP A 12 -13.51 13.45 2.62
CA ASP A 12 -12.21 13.60 3.29
C ASP A 12 -11.13 13.94 2.27
N SER A 13 -11.07 15.24 1.97
CA SER A 13 -9.89 15.87 1.38
C SER A 13 -9.27 16.76 2.46
N ALA A 14 -8.67 16.14 3.47
CA ALA A 14 -7.89 16.84 4.48
C ALA A 14 -6.47 16.28 4.51
N VAL A 15 -5.56 16.96 3.81
CA VAL A 15 -4.12 16.76 3.93
C VAL A 15 -3.64 17.18 5.33
N ALA A 16 -3.72 16.25 6.29
CA ALA A 16 -3.39 16.53 7.69
C ALA A 16 -1.98 16.06 8.07
N THR A 17 -1.17 17.00 8.54
CA THR A 17 0.07 16.92 9.34
C THR A 17 0.64 15.52 9.65
N THR A 18 1.94 15.37 9.40
CA THR A 18 2.83 14.18 9.35
C THR A 18 2.70 13.05 10.39
N SER A 19 1.92 13.21 11.46
CA SER A 19 1.63 12.16 12.46
C SER A 19 0.15 11.74 12.52
N ALA A 20 -0.78 12.61 12.09
CA ALA A 20 -2.19 12.25 11.90
C ALA A 20 -2.40 11.48 10.58
N GLN A 21 -1.58 11.77 9.57
CA GLN A 21 -1.61 11.04 8.28
C GLN A 21 -1.44 9.53 8.46
N ALA A 22 -0.47 9.06 9.24
CA ALA A 22 -0.25 7.61 9.42
C ALA A 22 -1.48 6.90 10.03
N ALA A 23 -2.19 7.55 10.96
CA ALA A 23 -3.41 7.03 11.58
C ALA A 23 -4.61 7.02 10.61
N LEU A 24 -4.68 7.99 9.68
CA LEU A 24 -5.70 8.03 8.62
C LEU A 24 -5.39 7.02 7.49
N ILE A 25 -4.11 6.75 7.21
CA ILE A 25 -3.70 5.71 6.25
C ILE A 25 -4.14 4.31 6.72
N GLU A 26 -4.21 4.05 8.03
CA GLU A 26 -4.71 2.77 8.54
C GLU A 26 -6.18 2.51 8.17
N ASP A 27 -6.95 3.58 7.94
CA ASP A 27 -8.37 3.52 7.56
C ASP A 27 -8.58 3.67 6.03
N LEU A 28 -7.64 4.33 5.34
CA LEU A 28 -7.68 4.59 3.89
C LEU A 28 -6.87 3.61 3.03
N CYS A 29 -6.21 2.63 3.63
CA CYS A 29 -5.50 1.61 2.87
C CYS A 29 -6.49 0.70 2.15
N GLN A 30 -6.23 0.41 0.86
CA GLN A 30 -7.05 -0.54 0.12
C GLN A 30 -6.73 -1.96 0.60
N PRO A 31 -7.69 -2.71 1.16
CA PRO A 31 -7.45 -4.08 1.58
C PRO A 31 -7.19 -4.97 0.36
N LEU A 32 -6.21 -5.86 0.50
CA LEU A 32 -5.83 -6.88 -0.46
C LEU A 32 -6.17 -8.25 0.12
N ASP A 33 -6.65 -9.15 -0.73
CA ASP A 33 -6.75 -10.57 -0.39
C ASP A 33 -5.42 -11.31 -0.66
N ASN A 34 -5.20 -12.43 0.02
CA ASN A 34 -4.00 -13.24 -0.17
C ASN A 34 -3.87 -13.75 -1.61
N GLY A 35 -2.72 -13.51 -2.23
CA GLY A 35 -2.41 -13.95 -3.59
C GLY A 35 -3.05 -13.10 -4.68
N VAL A 36 -3.70 -11.99 -4.32
CA VAL A 36 -4.29 -11.08 -5.30
C VAL A 36 -3.20 -10.22 -5.94
N THR A 37 -3.28 -10.16 -7.26
CA THR A 37 -2.47 -9.25 -8.07
C THR A 37 -3.32 -8.07 -8.49
N VAL A 38 -2.97 -6.89 -7.99
CA VAL A 38 -3.55 -5.62 -8.42
C VAL A 38 -2.80 -5.16 -9.66
N THR A 39 -3.55 -4.88 -10.72
CA THR A 39 -2.98 -4.45 -12.01
C THR A 39 -3.51 -3.08 -12.41
N GLY A 40 -2.84 -2.44 -13.38
CA GLY A 40 -3.24 -1.11 -13.86
C GLY A 40 -2.92 0.02 -12.88
N LEU A 41 -2.02 -0.22 -11.91
CA LEU A 41 -1.64 0.79 -10.93
C LEU A 41 -0.91 1.93 -11.62
N SER A 42 -1.41 3.14 -11.39
CA SER A 42 -0.87 4.35 -12.00
C SER A 42 -0.97 5.51 -11.01
N ALA A 43 0.08 6.31 -10.92
CA ALA A 43 0.06 7.54 -10.13
C ALA A 43 0.93 8.62 -10.75
N THR A 44 0.62 9.88 -10.44
CA THR A 44 1.46 11.02 -10.83
C THR A 44 2.76 11.03 -10.03
N ARG A 45 3.71 11.87 -10.44
CA ARG A 45 4.95 12.11 -9.68
C ARG A 45 4.61 12.54 -8.24
N LEU A 46 5.30 11.93 -7.27
CA LEU A 46 5.06 12.01 -5.82
C LEU A 46 3.70 11.48 -5.35
N GLY A 47 2.94 10.83 -6.24
CA GLY A 47 1.70 10.16 -5.90
C GLY A 47 1.96 8.96 -5.01
N ARG A 48 1.07 8.76 -4.03
CA ARG A 48 1.15 7.66 -3.06
C ARG A 48 -0.15 6.86 -3.10
N GLN A 49 -0.02 5.55 -3.25
CA GLN A 49 -1.12 4.61 -3.11
C GLN A 49 -0.84 3.70 -1.92
N TYR A 50 -1.87 3.44 -1.12
CA TYR A 50 -1.76 2.67 0.10
C TYR A 50 -2.62 1.43 0.00
N PHE A 51 -2.04 0.30 0.36
CA PHE A 51 -2.68 -1.00 0.41
C PHE A 51 -2.40 -1.65 1.76
N CYS A 52 -3.28 -2.54 2.19
CA CYS A 52 -3.08 -3.30 3.40
C CYS A 52 -3.47 -4.76 3.23
N LEU A 53 -2.76 -5.63 3.94
CA LEU A 53 -2.97 -7.08 3.93
C LEU A 53 -2.91 -7.57 5.36
N ASP A 54 -3.98 -8.22 5.82
CA ASP A 54 -4.00 -8.87 7.13
C ASP A 54 -3.29 -10.22 7.05
N VAL A 55 -2.11 -10.32 7.68
CA VAL A 55 -1.29 -11.54 7.67
C VAL A 55 -1.40 -12.24 9.03
N PRO A 56 -1.89 -13.48 9.07
CA PRO A 56 -1.98 -14.24 10.31
C PRO A 56 -0.60 -14.62 10.87
N ALA A 57 -0.54 -14.84 12.18
CA ALA A 57 0.68 -15.24 12.86
C ALA A 57 1.31 -16.50 12.23
N GLY A 58 2.64 -16.52 12.09
CA GLY A 58 3.39 -17.65 11.54
C GLY A 58 3.46 -17.72 10.01
N HIS A 59 2.87 -16.77 9.29
CA HIS A 59 2.93 -16.70 7.82
C HIS A 59 3.92 -15.65 7.32
N ALA A 60 4.78 -16.04 6.38
CA ALA A 60 5.72 -15.14 5.72
C ALA A 60 5.03 -14.47 4.54
N SER A 61 5.15 -13.16 4.37
CA SER A 61 4.52 -12.44 3.26
C SER A 61 5.52 -11.98 2.20
N SER A 62 5.07 -11.92 0.95
CA SER A 62 5.82 -11.54 -0.24
C SER A 62 5.04 -10.52 -1.05
N TYR A 63 5.69 -9.41 -1.37
CA TYR A 63 5.15 -8.28 -2.11
C TYR A 63 6.01 -8.08 -3.35
N VAL A 64 5.46 -8.38 -4.51
CA VAL A 64 6.17 -8.31 -5.79
C VAL A 64 5.52 -7.22 -6.62
N MET A 65 6.28 -6.17 -6.91
CA MET A 65 5.90 -5.17 -7.88
C MET A 65 6.61 -5.45 -9.20
N SER A 66 5.90 -5.35 -10.32
CA SER A 66 6.49 -5.55 -11.65
C SER A 66 5.67 -4.85 -12.75
N GLY A 67 6.25 -4.77 -13.95
CA GLY A 67 5.59 -4.19 -15.13
C GLY A 67 5.54 -2.66 -15.14
N GLY A 68 4.68 -2.12 -15.99
CA GLY A 68 4.48 -0.68 -16.14
C GLY A 68 5.66 0.11 -16.70
N THR A 69 5.51 1.42 -16.69
CA THR A 69 6.53 2.41 -17.08
C THR A 69 6.67 3.46 -15.99
N GLY A 70 7.84 4.09 -15.87
CA GLY A 70 8.11 5.10 -14.84
C GLY A 70 9.01 4.54 -13.74
N ASP A 71 8.92 5.16 -12.56
CA ASP A 71 9.72 4.82 -11.38
C ASP A 71 8.82 4.86 -10.14
N ALA A 72 8.31 3.69 -9.77
CA ALA A 72 7.58 3.47 -8.53
C ALA A 72 8.51 2.77 -7.53
N ASP A 73 8.54 3.30 -6.31
CA ASP A 73 9.18 2.69 -5.15
C ASP A 73 8.13 1.97 -4.28
N LEU A 74 8.43 0.75 -3.90
CA LEU A 74 7.65 -0.09 -3.00
C LEU A 74 8.16 0.08 -1.56
N TYR A 75 7.25 0.50 -0.68
CA TYR A 75 7.49 0.59 0.75
C TYR A 75 6.56 -0.37 1.48
N VAL A 76 7.12 -1.23 2.33
CA VAL A 76 6.33 -2.17 3.15
C VAL A 76 6.70 -1.98 4.62
N SER A 77 5.68 -1.91 5.48
CA SER A 77 5.86 -1.89 6.93
C SER A 77 4.80 -2.73 7.64
N VAL A 78 5.15 -3.25 8.81
CA VAL A 78 4.35 -4.21 9.59
C VAL A 78 3.73 -3.46 10.77
N GLY A 79 2.41 -3.56 10.93
CA GLY A 79 1.67 -3.02 12.09
C GLY A 79 1.55 -1.50 12.13
N ALA A 80 2.10 -0.77 11.13
CA ALA A 80 1.93 0.67 10.97
C ALA A 80 2.14 1.09 9.50
N ALA A 81 1.57 2.22 9.11
CA ALA A 81 1.78 2.80 7.79
C ALA A 81 3.27 3.13 7.55
N PRO A 82 3.88 2.68 6.44
CA PRO A 82 5.25 3.01 6.10
C PRO A 82 5.40 4.52 5.85
N THR A 83 6.55 5.05 6.24
CA THR A 83 6.96 6.42 5.88
C THR A 83 8.21 6.37 5.00
N THR A 84 8.55 7.49 4.36
CA THR A 84 9.79 7.59 3.56
C THR A 84 11.07 7.38 4.39
N THR A 85 10.98 7.43 5.73
CA THR A 85 12.07 7.22 6.67
C THR A 85 11.95 5.93 7.50
N SER A 86 10.76 5.32 7.56
CA SER A 86 10.50 4.10 8.34
C SER A 86 9.85 3.04 7.45
N TYR A 87 10.65 2.04 7.10
CA TYR A 87 10.26 0.92 6.25
C TYR A 87 10.96 -0.35 6.73
N ASN A 88 10.26 -1.48 6.68
CA ASN A 88 10.87 -2.78 6.98
C ASN A 88 11.68 -3.31 5.80
N CYS A 89 11.35 -2.86 4.59
CA CYS A 89 11.83 -3.49 3.39
C CYS A 89 11.82 -2.50 2.22
N ARG A 90 13.01 -2.29 1.65
CA ARG A 90 13.24 -1.54 0.42
C ARG A 90 14.35 -2.27 -0.34
N PRO A 91 14.02 -3.22 -1.23
CA PRO A 91 15.04 -3.85 -2.07
C PRO A 91 15.62 -2.74 -2.95
N TYR A 92 16.90 -2.39 -2.77
CA TYR A 92 17.59 -1.32 -3.50
C TYR A 92 17.80 -1.67 -5.00
N ARG A 93 16.72 -1.93 -5.74
CA ARG A 93 16.74 -2.16 -7.19
C ARG A 93 16.05 -0.99 -7.86
N SER A 94 16.71 -0.38 -8.84
CA SER A 94 16.13 0.70 -9.64
C SER A 94 15.08 0.16 -10.61
N GLY A 95 13.89 0.79 -10.63
CA GLY A 95 12.78 0.51 -11.54
C GLY A 95 11.61 -0.22 -10.90
N ASN A 96 10.54 -0.44 -11.66
CA ASN A 96 9.25 -0.96 -11.16
C ASN A 96 9.25 -2.46 -10.78
N ASN A 97 10.41 -3.12 -10.78
CA ASN A 97 10.52 -4.56 -10.51
C ASN A 97 11.16 -4.80 -9.15
N GLU A 98 10.39 -4.57 -8.10
CA GLU A 98 10.81 -4.67 -6.71
C GLU A 98 10.15 -5.88 -6.05
N THR A 99 10.89 -6.56 -5.17
CA THR A 99 10.36 -7.70 -4.43
C THR A 99 10.75 -7.57 -2.98
N CYS A 100 9.74 -7.56 -2.13
CA CYS A 100 9.89 -7.43 -0.70
C CYS A 100 9.31 -8.65 0.00
N ASN A 101 10.10 -9.26 0.88
CA ASN A 101 9.65 -10.39 1.69
C ASN A 101 9.72 -9.98 3.17
N ILE A 102 8.61 -10.19 3.88
CA ILE A 102 8.50 -9.99 5.31
C ILE A 102 8.50 -11.36 5.98
N ALA A 103 9.42 -11.55 6.92
CA ALA A 103 9.51 -12.76 7.72
C ALA A 103 8.20 -13.01 8.50
N PRO A 104 7.87 -14.27 8.83
CA PRO A 104 6.66 -14.56 9.59
C PRO A 104 6.67 -13.87 10.94
N GLN A 105 5.55 -13.25 11.29
CA GLN A 105 5.38 -12.54 12.55
C GLN A 105 4.79 -13.48 13.61
N SER A 106 5.13 -13.26 14.88
CA SER A 106 4.64 -14.11 15.98
C SER A 106 3.19 -13.85 16.37
N SER A 107 2.60 -12.77 15.87
CA SER A 107 1.21 -12.37 16.08
C SER A 107 0.57 -11.97 14.76
N ASP A 108 -0.77 -11.93 14.74
CA ASP A 108 -1.51 -11.41 13.59
C ASP A 108 -1.14 -9.94 13.39
N GLN A 109 -0.69 -9.60 12.19
CA GLN A 109 -0.21 -8.26 11.85
C GLN A 109 -0.83 -7.79 10.56
N ARG A 110 -1.33 -6.56 10.58
CA ARG A 110 -1.69 -5.86 9.35
C ARG A 110 -0.44 -5.31 8.70
N ILE A 111 -0.21 -5.68 7.46
CA ILE A 111 0.92 -5.19 6.67
C ILE A 111 0.45 -4.05 5.81
N TYR A 112 1.17 -2.95 5.84
CA TYR A 112 0.88 -1.76 5.06
C TYR A 112 1.90 -1.61 3.94
N ILE A 113 1.38 -1.44 2.73
CA ILE A 113 2.14 -1.29 1.51
C ILE A 113 1.86 0.09 0.94
N MET A 114 2.91 0.86 0.69
CA MET A 114 2.83 2.16 0.03
C MET A 114 3.61 2.10 -1.28
N LEU A 115 2.93 2.40 -2.38
CA LEU A 115 3.58 2.66 -3.66
C LEU A 115 3.79 4.16 -3.80
N HIS A 116 5.05 4.56 -3.89
CA HIS A 116 5.45 5.94 -4.05
C HIS A 116 6.04 6.16 -5.44
N GLY A 117 5.36 6.97 -6.26
CA GLY A 117 5.88 7.32 -7.58
C GLY A 117 6.99 8.36 -7.49
N PHE A 118 8.27 7.96 -7.48
CA PHE A 118 9.38 8.90 -7.61
C PHE A 118 9.23 9.73 -8.90
N SER A 119 8.79 9.07 -9.97
CA SER A 119 8.24 9.69 -11.16
C SER A 119 6.81 9.20 -11.42
N ALA A 120 6.11 9.82 -12.39
CA ALA A 120 4.80 9.32 -12.78
C ALA A 120 4.96 7.90 -13.34
N TYR A 121 4.16 6.97 -12.81
CA TYR A 121 4.15 5.58 -13.24
C TYR A 121 2.77 5.16 -13.71
N SER A 122 2.74 4.21 -14.64
CA SER A 122 1.50 3.70 -15.23
C SER A 122 1.57 2.23 -15.55
N ASN A 123 0.45 1.53 -15.45
CA ASN A 123 0.31 0.10 -15.72
C ASN A 123 1.24 -0.80 -14.90
N THR A 124 1.57 -0.38 -13.68
CA THR A 124 2.33 -1.21 -12.74
C THR A 124 1.42 -2.29 -12.15
N THR A 125 2.00 -3.43 -11.78
CA THR A 125 1.32 -4.52 -11.11
C THR A 125 1.94 -4.78 -9.76
N LEU A 126 1.10 -5.04 -8.75
CA LEU A 126 1.50 -5.39 -7.39
C LEU A 126 0.82 -6.70 -7.02
N THR A 127 1.62 -7.70 -6.67
CA THR A 127 1.15 -8.97 -6.11
C THR A 127 1.52 -9.03 -4.64
N ALA A 128 0.55 -9.28 -3.78
CA ALA A 128 0.77 -9.48 -2.36
C ALA A 128 0.29 -10.87 -1.94
N SER A 129 1.14 -11.64 -1.27
CA SER A 129 0.81 -12.99 -0.80
C SER A 129 1.46 -13.33 0.55
N TYR A 130 0.90 -14.28 1.28
CA TYR A 130 1.44 -14.84 2.53
C TYR A 130 1.10 -16.33 2.72
#